data_AF-A0A3D0GJQ3-F1
#
_entry.id   AF-A0A3D0GJQ3-F1
#
_cell.length_a   1.000
_cell.length_b   1.000
_cell.length_c   1.000
_cell.angle_alpha   90.00
_cell.angle_beta   90.00
_cell.angle_gamma   90.00
#
_symmetry.space_group_name_H-M   'P 1'
#
loop_
_entity.id
_entity.type
_entity.pdbx_description
1 polymer ?
#
loop_
_entity_poly.entity_id
_entity_poly.type
_entity_poly.pdbx_seq_one_letter_code
_entity_poly.pdbx_strand_id
1 'polypeptide(L)'
;MNLLSGAHAMDVHFAQTPFDRNLPVLMALIGLWYINFKQFPTVAVIPYCERLGLLSAYLQQLDMESNGKSSLRNNHRAATSTAPILWGQTGTNGQHAFFQLLHQGTHVVPVDFIAPLTDALSNVEHHTTLLMNMLAQAAALMTGKDAPEHEYSRHYPGNKPSTLITMETLNPHSLGALVALYEHKVFVQGSLWGINSFDQWGVELGKQLTNNLLGSGTEVNSLDPSTQHHVERVKRYNSDPSL
;
A
#
# COMPACT_ATOMS: atom_id res chain seq x y z
N MET A 1 -0.88 12.78 -25.15
CA MET A 1 -1.52 11.44 -25.13
C MET A 1 -0.60 10.35 -24.55
N ASN A 2 0.35 10.68 -23.66
CA ASN A 2 1.41 9.72 -23.28
C ASN A 2 1.04 8.85 -22.06
N LEU A 3 0.29 9.39 -21.09
CA LEU A 3 -0.15 8.65 -19.89
C LEU A 3 -1.04 7.45 -20.23
N LEU A 4 -2.17 7.70 -20.91
CA LEU A 4 -3.13 6.66 -21.30
C LEU A 4 -2.49 5.60 -22.20
N SER A 5 -1.55 5.99 -23.06
CA SER A 5 -0.82 5.03 -23.91
C SER A 5 0.03 4.05 -23.09
N GLY A 6 0.56 4.48 -21.95
CA GLY A 6 1.33 3.61 -21.04
C GLY A 6 0.43 2.65 -20.29
N ALA A 7 -0.71 3.13 -19.80
CA ALA A 7 -1.73 2.28 -19.20
C ALA A 7 -2.21 1.22 -20.22
N HIS A 8 -2.53 1.65 -21.44
CA HIS A 8 -2.94 0.75 -22.52
C HIS A 8 -1.87 -0.30 -22.86
N ALA A 9 -0.58 0.06 -22.86
CA ALA A 9 0.50 -0.90 -23.09
C ALA A 9 0.52 -1.99 -22.00
N MET A 10 0.28 -1.62 -20.74
CA MET A 10 0.15 -2.58 -19.64
C MET A 10 -1.13 -3.40 -19.73
N ASP A 11 -2.25 -2.83 -20.20
CA ASP A 11 -3.50 -3.57 -20.46
C ASP A 11 -3.28 -4.67 -21.51
N VAL A 12 -2.61 -4.32 -22.62
CA VAL A 12 -2.26 -5.27 -23.68
C VAL A 12 -1.37 -6.38 -23.14
N HIS A 13 -0.34 -6.03 -22.36
CA HIS A 13 0.52 -7.02 -21.68
C HIS A 13 -0.29 -7.93 -20.75
N PHE A 14 -1.16 -7.37 -19.91
CA PHE A 14 -1.99 -8.14 -18.99
C PHE A 14 -2.92 -9.12 -19.73
N ALA A 15 -3.53 -8.68 -20.84
CA ALA A 15 -4.50 -9.47 -21.59
C ALA A 15 -3.86 -10.57 -22.45
N GLN A 16 -2.64 -10.36 -22.96
CA GLN A 16 -2.03 -11.21 -23.99
C GLN A 16 -0.85 -12.05 -23.48
N THR A 17 -0.19 -11.64 -22.41
CA THR A 17 1.01 -12.34 -21.92
C THR A 17 0.65 -13.58 -21.10
N PRO A 18 1.27 -14.75 -21.36
CA PRO A 18 1.11 -15.96 -20.55
C PRO A 18 1.37 -15.71 -19.05
N PHE A 19 0.59 -16.35 -18.18
CA PHE A 19 0.56 -16.04 -16.74
C PHE A 19 1.92 -16.15 -16.03
N ASP A 20 2.79 -17.07 -16.45
CA ASP A 20 4.14 -17.26 -15.92
C ASP A 20 5.12 -16.13 -16.29
N ARG A 21 4.72 -15.23 -17.21
CA ARG A 21 5.48 -14.03 -17.62
C ARG A 21 4.66 -12.75 -17.47
N ASN A 22 3.48 -12.83 -16.88
CA ASN A 22 2.54 -11.72 -16.76
C ASN A 22 2.78 -10.97 -15.44
N LEU A 23 3.24 -9.73 -15.54
CA LEU A 23 3.70 -8.93 -14.39
C LEU A 23 2.59 -8.75 -13.32
N PRO A 24 1.39 -8.25 -13.64
CA PRO A 24 0.29 -8.17 -12.68
C PRO A 24 -0.05 -9.51 -12.02
N VAL A 25 -0.07 -10.60 -12.78
CA VAL A 25 -0.40 -11.94 -12.26
C VAL A 25 0.67 -12.43 -11.29
N LEU A 26 1.95 -12.34 -11.65
CA LEU A 26 3.05 -12.74 -10.78
C LEU A 26 3.06 -11.93 -9.49
N MET A 27 2.88 -10.61 -9.57
CA MET A 27 2.80 -9.74 -8.38
C MET A 27 1.60 -10.12 -7.49
N ALA A 28 0.43 -10.41 -8.08
CA ALA A 28 -0.74 -10.85 -7.35
C ALA A 28 -0.53 -12.20 -6.64
N LEU A 29 0.10 -13.17 -7.30
CA LEU A 29 0.40 -14.49 -6.74
C LEU A 29 1.44 -14.41 -5.61
N ILE A 30 2.46 -13.57 -5.74
CA ILE A 30 3.42 -13.29 -4.66
C ILE A 30 2.70 -12.66 -3.47
N GLY A 31 1.82 -11.69 -3.71
CA GLY A 31 0.99 -11.09 -2.67
C GLY A 31 0.10 -12.12 -1.96
N LEU A 32 -0.59 -12.97 -2.72
CA LEU A 32 -1.41 -14.07 -2.18
C LEU A 32 -0.59 -15.05 -1.35
N TRP A 33 0.62 -15.38 -1.81
CA TRP A 33 1.54 -16.22 -1.04
C TRP A 33 1.83 -15.60 0.34
N TYR A 34 2.20 -14.32 0.38
CA TYR A 34 2.50 -13.66 1.64
C TYR A 34 1.28 -13.47 2.53
N ILE A 35 0.13 -13.13 1.96
CA ILE A 35 -1.11 -12.86 2.71
C ILE A 35 -1.72 -14.15 3.25
N ASN A 36 -1.92 -15.15 2.39
CA ASN A 36 -2.72 -16.34 2.75
C ASN A 36 -1.89 -17.47 3.34
N PHE A 37 -0.62 -17.60 2.94
CA PHE A 37 0.25 -18.69 3.41
C PHE A 37 1.26 -18.24 4.46
N LYS A 38 1.85 -17.04 4.30
CA LYS A 38 2.74 -16.48 5.33
C LYS A 38 2.04 -15.60 6.37
N GLN A 39 0.78 -15.25 6.13
CA GLN A 39 -0.05 -14.44 7.03
C GLN A 39 0.58 -13.08 7.36
N PHE A 40 1.31 -12.49 6.40
CA PHE A 40 1.86 -11.15 6.53
C PHE A 40 0.74 -10.14 6.26
N PRO A 41 0.36 -9.30 7.25
CA PRO A 41 -0.86 -8.50 7.16
C PRO A 41 -0.67 -7.18 6.42
N THR A 42 0.58 -6.79 6.13
CA THR A 42 0.89 -5.49 5.52
C THR A 42 1.88 -5.64 4.36
N VAL A 43 1.88 -4.67 3.46
CA VAL A 43 2.85 -4.52 2.37
C VAL A 43 3.30 -3.06 2.32
N ALA A 44 4.60 -2.84 2.11
CA ALA A 44 5.15 -1.50 1.97
C ALA A 44 5.45 -1.20 0.50
N VAL A 45 5.02 -0.05 0.00
CA VAL A 45 5.42 0.48 -1.32
C VAL A 45 6.30 1.71 -1.12
N ILE A 46 7.55 1.63 -1.58
CA ILE A 46 8.60 2.59 -1.26
C ILE A 46 9.25 3.09 -2.57
N PRO A 47 8.74 4.19 -3.15
CA PRO A 47 9.34 4.77 -4.34
C PRO A 47 10.62 5.55 -4.00
N TYR A 48 11.72 5.23 -4.66
CA TYR A 48 12.96 6.02 -4.67
C TYR A 48 12.90 7.09 -5.77
N CYS A 49 11.86 7.92 -5.69
CA CYS A 49 11.64 9.07 -6.55
C CYS A 49 10.64 10.01 -5.86
N GLU A 50 11.07 11.23 -5.51
CA GLU A 50 10.24 12.16 -4.74
C GLU A 50 8.95 12.57 -5.47
N ARG A 51 8.97 12.57 -6.81
CA ARG A 51 7.77 12.83 -7.64
C ARG A 51 6.67 11.78 -7.47
N LEU A 52 6.99 10.61 -6.92
CA LEU A 52 6.04 9.54 -6.58
C LEU A 52 5.63 9.59 -5.09
N GLY A 53 5.82 10.73 -4.39
CA GLY A 53 5.48 10.90 -2.98
C GLY A 53 4.04 10.54 -2.58
N LEU A 54 3.09 10.67 -3.50
CA LEU A 54 1.68 10.33 -3.29
C LEU A 54 1.31 8.93 -3.80
N LEU A 55 2.25 8.18 -4.38
CA LEU A 55 1.95 6.87 -4.97
C LEU A 55 1.40 5.91 -3.93
N SER A 56 2.03 5.78 -2.76
CA SER A 56 1.56 4.87 -1.72
C SER A 56 0.17 5.27 -1.20
N ALA A 57 -0.14 6.56 -1.12
CA ALA A 57 -1.47 7.05 -0.74
C ALA A 57 -2.53 6.77 -1.82
N TYR A 58 -2.19 6.91 -3.10
CA TYR A 58 -3.05 6.51 -4.21
C TYR A 58 -3.33 5.00 -4.17
N LEU A 59 -2.27 4.20 -3.98
CA LEU A 59 -2.37 2.75 -3.91
C LEU A 59 -3.11 2.24 -2.67
N GLN A 60 -3.12 3.00 -1.57
CA GLN A 60 -3.96 2.69 -0.40
C GLN A 60 -5.42 2.62 -0.79
N GLN A 61 -5.92 3.65 -1.48
CA GLN A 61 -7.30 3.63 -1.96
C GLN A 61 -7.50 2.48 -2.96
N LEU A 62 -6.64 2.40 -3.99
CA LEU A 62 -6.77 1.39 -5.04
C LEU A 62 -6.82 -0.04 -4.49
N ASP A 63 -5.93 -0.43 -3.57
CA ASP A 63 -5.87 -1.80 -3.06
C ASP A 63 -6.87 -2.02 -1.92
N MET A 64 -6.85 -1.16 -0.90
CA MET A 64 -7.61 -1.39 0.34
C MET A 64 -9.10 -1.14 0.17
N GLU A 65 -9.54 -0.14 -0.62
CA GLU A 65 -10.96 0.08 -0.88
C GLU A 65 -11.52 -1.01 -1.80
N SER A 66 -10.76 -1.41 -2.83
CA SER A 66 -11.16 -2.46 -3.77
C SER A 66 -11.27 -3.82 -3.08
N ASN A 67 -10.19 -4.26 -2.42
CA ASN A 67 -10.03 -5.63 -1.95
C ASN A 67 -10.16 -5.81 -0.43
N GLY A 68 -10.36 -4.74 0.34
CA GLY A 68 -10.64 -4.78 1.79
C GLY A 68 -12.04 -5.31 2.11
N LYS A 69 -12.34 -6.52 1.63
CA LYS A 69 -13.67 -7.12 1.64
C LYS A 69 -13.68 -8.39 2.48
N SER A 70 -14.80 -8.64 3.14
CA SER A 70 -15.05 -9.87 3.91
C SER A 70 -16.17 -10.73 3.31
N SER A 71 -16.89 -10.22 2.30
CA SER A 71 -17.95 -10.92 1.60
C SER A 71 -17.50 -11.35 0.21
N LEU A 72 -17.70 -12.63 -0.10
CA LEU A 72 -17.49 -13.21 -1.42
C LEU A 72 -18.68 -12.89 -2.33
N ARG A 73 -18.48 -13.01 -3.65
CA ARG A 73 -19.54 -12.80 -4.65
C ARG A 73 -20.72 -13.77 -4.52
N ASN A 74 -20.54 -14.90 -3.85
CA ASN A 74 -21.58 -15.86 -3.54
C ASN A 74 -22.28 -15.58 -2.19
N ASN A 75 -22.13 -14.38 -1.62
CA ASN A 75 -22.69 -13.94 -0.34
C ASN A 75 -22.25 -14.76 0.90
N HIS A 76 -21.14 -15.50 0.79
CA HIS A 76 -20.51 -16.12 1.95
C HIS A 76 -19.39 -15.24 2.50
N ARG A 77 -19.09 -15.38 3.78
CA ARG A 77 -17.93 -14.73 4.39
C ARG A 77 -16.64 -15.39 3.86
N ALA A 78 -15.63 -14.57 3.55
CA ALA A 78 -14.31 -15.05 3.19
C ALA A 78 -13.69 -15.87 4.34
N ALA A 79 -13.17 -17.06 4.02
CA ALA A 79 -12.51 -17.93 5.00
C ALA A 79 -11.02 -17.59 5.21
N THR A 80 -10.45 -16.78 4.33
CA THR A 80 -9.05 -16.34 4.34
C THR A 80 -8.97 -14.83 4.41
N SER A 81 -7.80 -14.31 4.81
CA SER A 81 -7.49 -12.87 4.68
C SER A 81 -7.59 -12.42 3.22
N THR A 82 -8.08 -11.19 3.00
CA THR A 82 -8.13 -10.51 1.70
C THR A 82 -7.03 -9.44 1.62
N ALA A 83 -7.32 -8.19 1.23
CA ALA A 83 -6.30 -7.18 1.04
C ALA A 83 -5.37 -7.00 2.26
N PRO A 84 -4.06 -6.75 2.04
CA PRO A 84 -3.16 -6.33 3.09
C PRO A 84 -3.38 -4.85 3.42
N ILE A 85 -2.85 -4.39 4.55
CA ILE A 85 -2.69 -2.96 4.82
C ILE A 85 -1.52 -2.45 3.98
N LEU A 86 -1.79 -1.59 3.00
CA LEU A 86 -0.76 -0.96 2.18
C LEU A 86 -0.30 0.35 2.82
N TRP A 87 1.01 0.56 2.88
CA TRP A 87 1.58 1.79 3.43
C TRP A 87 2.94 2.10 2.79
N GLY A 88 3.50 3.26 3.08
CA GLY A 88 4.85 3.61 2.65
C GLY A 88 5.07 5.11 2.51
N GLN A 89 6.30 5.46 2.15
CA GLN A 89 6.78 6.82 1.90
C GLN A 89 7.93 6.74 0.89
N THR A 90 8.33 7.86 0.31
CA THR A 90 9.52 7.94 -0.54
C THR A 90 10.81 7.55 0.19
N GLY A 91 11.72 6.91 -0.55
CA GLY A 91 13.11 6.78 -0.17
C GLY A 91 13.90 8.06 -0.52
N THR A 92 14.92 8.46 0.25
CA THR A 92 15.49 7.77 1.43
C THR A 92 14.81 8.14 2.75
N ASN A 93 13.83 9.05 2.75
CA ASN A 93 13.16 9.53 3.98
C ASN A 93 12.65 8.39 4.86
N GLY A 94 12.01 7.37 4.26
CA GLY A 94 11.55 6.18 4.99
C GLY A 94 12.65 5.43 5.75
N GLN A 95 13.90 5.46 5.26
CA GLN A 95 15.05 4.82 5.94
C GLN A 95 15.30 5.41 7.32
N HIS A 96 15.06 6.72 7.48
CA HIS A 96 15.24 7.44 8.74
C HIS A 96 13.97 7.45 9.61
N ALA A 97 12.91 6.75 9.20
CA ALA A 97 11.64 6.69 9.91
C ALA A 97 11.31 5.27 10.39
N PHE A 98 10.99 4.36 9.48
CA PHE A 98 10.39 3.06 9.81
C PHE A 98 11.20 1.85 9.34
N PHE A 99 12.32 2.05 8.63
CA PHE A 99 13.18 0.92 8.20
C PHE A 99 13.81 0.17 9.37
N GLN A 100 13.95 0.80 10.54
CA GLN A 100 14.31 0.10 11.78
C GLN A 100 13.36 -1.08 12.05
N LEU A 101 12.05 -0.86 11.90
CA LEU A 101 11.04 -1.91 12.04
C LEU A 101 11.14 -2.93 10.91
N LEU A 102 11.34 -2.47 9.67
CA LEU A 102 11.51 -3.39 8.53
C LEU A 102 12.69 -4.33 8.75
N HIS A 103 13.83 -3.85 9.26
CA HIS A 103 15.04 -4.65 9.44
C HIS A 103 15.06 -5.49 10.71
N GLN A 104 14.72 -4.93 11.86
CA GLN A 104 14.92 -5.59 13.17
C GLN A 104 13.61 -5.77 13.96
N GLY A 105 12.48 -5.33 13.41
CA GLY A 105 11.16 -5.58 13.99
C GLY A 105 10.75 -7.05 13.90
N THR A 106 9.74 -7.39 14.71
CA THR A 106 9.17 -8.75 14.82
C THR A 106 8.13 -9.06 13.74
N HIS A 107 7.76 -8.08 12.92
CA HIS A 107 6.88 -8.27 11.77
C HIS A 107 7.71 -8.45 10.49
N VAL A 108 7.24 -9.32 9.60
CA VAL A 108 7.77 -9.42 8.24
C VAL A 108 6.81 -8.67 7.33
N VAL A 109 7.35 -7.72 6.58
CA VAL A 109 6.61 -6.85 5.67
C VAL A 109 7.25 -7.01 4.30
N PRO A 110 6.56 -7.60 3.30
CA PRO A 110 6.98 -7.52 1.91
C PRO A 110 7.09 -6.07 1.45
N VAL A 111 8.14 -5.77 0.69
CA VAL A 111 8.43 -4.41 0.23
C VAL A 111 8.53 -4.35 -1.29
N ASP A 112 7.75 -3.47 -1.92
CA ASP A 112 7.95 -3.09 -3.31
C ASP A 112 8.80 -1.81 -3.36
N PHE A 113 10.03 -1.95 -3.85
CA PHE A 113 10.90 -0.82 -4.17
C PHE A 113 10.69 -0.39 -5.61
N ILE A 114 10.45 0.91 -5.83
CA ILE A 114 10.15 1.44 -7.17
C ILE A 114 11.13 2.55 -7.53
N ALA A 115 11.78 2.50 -8.69
CA ALA A 115 12.67 3.59 -9.12
C ALA A 115 12.76 3.76 -10.65
N PRO A 116 12.83 5.00 -11.16
CA PRO A 116 13.38 5.25 -12.47
C PRO A 116 14.91 5.07 -12.45
N LEU A 117 15.48 4.44 -13.49
CA LEU A 117 16.93 4.22 -13.64
C LEU A 117 17.66 5.48 -14.09
N THR A 118 16.94 6.42 -14.69
CA THR A 118 17.43 7.74 -15.09
C THR A 118 16.44 8.83 -14.69
N ASP A 119 16.98 9.98 -14.27
CA ASP A 119 16.18 11.16 -13.91
C ASP A 119 16.84 12.44 -14.42
N ALA A 120 16.22 13.07 -15.42
CA ALA A 120 16.71 14.32 -16.01
C ALA A 120 16.58 15.53 -15.07
N LEU A 121 15.82 15.42 -13.97
CA LEU A 121 15.65 16.48 -12.99
C LEU A 121 16.64 16.38 -11.81
N SER A 122 17.51 15.37 -11.80
CA SER A 122 18.54 15.16 -10.79
C SER A 122 19.92 15.16 -11.43
N ASN A 123 20.96 15.44 -10.63
CA ASN A 123 22.32 15.22 -11.09
C ASN A 123 22.68 13.73 -10.97
N VAL A 124 23.64 13.28 -11.79
CA VAL A 124 24.02 11.87 -11.90
C VAL A 124 24.51 11.31 -10.57
N GLU A 125 25.27 12.08 -9.79
CA GLU A 125 25.82 11.64 -8.51
C GLU A 125 24.74 11.38 -7.47
N HIS A 126 23.80 12.31 -7.30
CA HIS A 126 22.67 12.18 -6.39
C HIS A 126 21.75 11.04 -6.81
N HIS A 127 21.45 10.91 -8.11
CA HIS A 127 20.59 9.83 -8.60
C HIS A 127 21.24 8.46 -8.44
N THR A 128 22.54 8.34 -8.75
CA THR A 128 23.30 7.11 -8.52
C THR A 128 23.30 6.74 -7.04
N THR A 129 23.56 7.71 -6.16
CA THR A 129 23.53 7.50 -4.70
C THR A 129 22.15 7.03 -4.23
N LEU A 130 21.07 7.61 -4.74
CA LEU A 130 19.69 7.21 -4.44
C LEU A 130 19.44 5.75 -4.83
N LEU A 131 19.81 5.34 -6.05
CA LEU A 131 19.64 3.97 -6.53
C LEU A 131 20.52 2.97 -5.77
N MET A 132 21.78 3.31 -5.47
CA MET A 132 22.65 2.45 -4.67
C MET A 132 22.11 2.25 -3.26
N ASN A 133 21.52 3.29 -2.65
CA ASN A 133 20.83 3.15 -1.37
C ASN A 133 19.63 2.19 -1.47
N MET A 134 18.80 2.28 -2.51
CA MET A 134 17.68 1.35 -2.73
C MET A 134 18.17 -0.10 -2.80
N LEU A 135 19.18 -0.36 -3.62
CA LEU A 135 19.75 -1.69 -3.82
C LEU A 135 20.40 -2.23 -2.54
N ALA A 136 21.11 -1.37 -1.80
CA ALA A 136 21.70 -1.74 -0.51
C ALA A 136 20.63 -2.12 0.51
N GLN A 137 19.49 -1.42 0.54
CA GLN A 137 18.38 -1.75 1.44
C GLN A 137 17.72 -3.09 1.07
N ALA A 138 17.46 -3.33 -0.22
CA ALA A 138 16.94 -4.61 -0.69
C ALA A 138 17.89 -5.77 -0.38
N ALA A 139 19.19 -5.57 -0.59
CA ALA A 139 20.22 -6.55 -0.24
C ALA A 139 20.27 -6.83 1.26
N ALA A 140 20.26 -5.78 2.10
CA ALA A 140 20.28 -5.93 3.55
C ALA A 140 19.04 -6.67 4.10
N LEU A 141 17.84 -6.41 3.54
CA LEU A 141 16.63 -7.16 3.88
C LEU A 141 16.74 -8.65 3.56
N MET A 142 17.40 -8.99 2.44
CA MET A 142 17.63 -10.37 2.04
C MET A 142 18.70 -11.05 2.90
N THR A 143 19.88 -10.46 3.01
CA THR A 143 21.06 -11.14 3.57
C THR A 143 21.14 -11.06 5.08
N GLY A 144 20.63 -10.00 5.69
CA GLY A 144 20.85 -9.74 7.11
C GLY A 144 22.34 -9.56 7.45
N LYS A 145 22.65 -9.67 8.74
CA LYS A 145 23.98 -9.55 9.34
C LYS A 145 23.96 -10.14 10.75
N ASP A 146 24.86 -11.08 11.01
CA ASP A 146 25.06 -11.60 12.37
C ASP A 146 25.63 -10.54 13.31
N ALA A 147 25.25 -10.64 14.59
CA ALA A 147 25.79 -9.78 15.63
C ALA A 147 27.03 -10.41 16.28
N PRO A 148 28.00 -9.59 16.75
CA PRO A 148 29.00 -10.03 17.70
C PRO A 148 28.37 -10.62 18.97
N GLU A 149 29.14 -11.43 19.69
CA GLU A 149 28.71 -12.01 20.97
C GLU A 149 28.26 -10.92 21.95
N HIS A 150 27.15 -11.15 22.64
CA HIS A 150 26.52 -10.20 23.57
C HIS A 150 26.03 -8.86 22.98
N GLU A 151 26.00 -8.69 21.64
CA GLU A 151 25.52 -7.47 20.97
C GLU A 151 24.27 -7.69 20.09
N TYR A 152 23.25 -8.40 20.60
CA TYR A 152 22.05 -8.77 19.82
C TYR A 152 21.33 -7.57 19.16
N SER A 153 21.45 -6.36 19.72
CA SER A 153 20.93 -5.13 19.12
C SER A 153 21.51 -4.81 17.73
N ARG A 154 22.65 -5.41 17.36
CA ARG A 154 23.27 -5.29 16.03
C ARG A 154 22.92 -6.43 15.08
N HIS A 155 22.05 -7.35 15.48
CA HIS A 155 21.64 -8.48 14.65
C HIS A 155 20.57 -8.06 13.66
N TYR A 156 20.81 -8.34 12.37
CA TYR A 156 19.84 -8.17 11.30
C TYR A 156 19.44 -9.57 10.82
N PRO A 157 18.21 -10.03 11.09
CA PRO A 157 17.82 -11.41 10.81
C PRO A 157 17.80 -11.77 9.31
N GLY A 158 17.75 -10.77 8.41
CA GLY A 158 17.63 -11.00 6.98
C GLY A 158 16.37 -11.79 6.62
N ASN A 159 16.39 -12.45 5.45
CA ASN A 159 15.28 -13.26 4.93
C ASN A 159 13.93 -12.50 4.90
N LYS A 160 13.98 -11.21 4.58
CA LYS A 160 12.80 -10.35 4.43
C LYS A 160 12.56 -10.07 2.95
N PRO A 161 11.35 -10.34 2.43
CA PRO A 161 11.11 -10.31 1.00
C PRO A 161 10.98 -8.89 0.47
N SER A 162 11.54 -8.64 -0.72
CA SER A 162 11.32 -7.41 -1.47
C SER A 162 11.27 -7.65 -2.98
N THR A 163 10.56 -6.79 -3.68
CA THR A 163 10.46 -6.73 -5.14
C THR A 163 11.11 -5.44 -5.62
N LEU A 164 11.93 -5.50 -6.67
CA LEU A 164 12.46 -4.32 -7.35
C LEU A 164 11.68 -4.09 -8.63
N ILE A 165 10.99 -2.95 -8.72
CA ILE A 165 10.24 -2.51 -9.90
C ILE A 165 10.95 -1.29 -10.48
N THR A 166 11.62 -1.47 -11.61
CA THR A 166 12.38 -0.39 -12.26
C THR A 166 11.78 -0.01 -13.59
N MET A 167 11.96 1.26 -13.95
CA MET A 167 11.61 1.82 -15.26
C MET A 167 12.79 2.63 -15.78
N GLU A 168 12.96 2.75 -17.09
CA GLU A 168 14.09 3.51 -17.65
C GLU A 168 14.09 4.96 -17.18
N THR A 169 12.94 5.63 -17.25
CA THR A 169 12.73 6.98 -16.72
C THR A 169 11.29 7.16 -16.26
N LEU A 170 11.05 8.13 -15.37
CA LEU A 170 9.69 8.50 -14.97
C LEU A 170 9.16 9.58 -15.92
N ASN A 171 8.25 9.20 -16.79
CA ASN A 171 7.54 10.07 -17.72
C ASN A 171 6.04 9.70 -17.71
N PRO A 172 5.16 10.43 -18.41
CA PRO A 172 3.73 10.11 -18.39
C PRO A 172 3.44 8.66 -18.82
N HIS A 173 4.13 8.13 -19.83
CA HIS A 173 3.90 6.75 -20.29
C HIS A 173 4.29 5.72 -19.22
N SER A 174 5.49 5.80 -18.63
CA SER A 174 5.90 4.86 -17.57
C SER A 174 5.05 4.98 -16.31
N LEU A 175 4.59 6.18 -15.95
CA LEU A 175 3.63 6.38 -14.86
C LEU A 175 2.29 5.69 -15.15
N GLY A 176 1.77 5.82 -16.37
CA GLY A 176 0.51 5.17 -16.76
C GLY A 176 0.61 3.65 -16.72
N ALA A 177 1.72 3.10 -17.20
CA ALA A 177 1.99 1.67 -17.12
C ALA A 177 2.12 1.17 -15.67
N LEU A 178 2.76 1.95 -14.79
CA LEU A 178 2.90 1.63 -13.36
C LEU A 178 1.54 1.62 -12.64
N VAL A 179 0.68 2.60 -12.92
CA VAL A 179 -0.68 2.64 -12.33
C VAL A 179 -1.49 1.42 -12.78
N ALA A 180 -1.56 1.16 -14.10
CA ALA A 180 -2.29 0.02 -14.64
C ALA A 180 -1.72 -1.33 -14.16
N LEU A 181 -0.42 -1.43 -13.91
CA LEU A 181 0.21 -2.62 -13.33
C LEU A 181 -0.41 -2.96 -11.96
N TYR A 182 -0.54 -1.95 -11.09
CA TYR A 182 -1.15 -2.14 -9.77
C TYR A 182 -2.67 -2.36 -9.86
N GLU A 183 -3.38 -1.70 -10.78
CA GLU A 183 -4.81 -1.95 -11.01
C GLU A 183 -5.08 -3.41 -11.39
N HIS A 184 -4.31 -3.96 -12.34
CA HIS A 184 -4.43 -5.37 -12.73
C HIS A 184 -3.99 -6.33 -11.63
N LYS A 185 -2.96 -5.98 -10.85
CA LYS A 185 -2.56 -6.78 -9.67
C LYS A 185 -3.70 -6.87 -8.66
N VAL A 186 -4.36 -5.76 -8.34
CA VAL A 186 -5.53 -5.70 -7.45
C VAL A 186 -6.69 -6.51 -8.03
N PHE A 187 -6.97 -6.40 -9.33
CA PHE A 187 -8.00 -7.18 -10.00
C PHE A 187 -7.75 -8.69 -9.92
N VAL A 188 -6.51 -9.15 -10.16
CA VAL A 188 -6.16 -10.57 -10.09
C VAL A 188 -6.34 -11.11 -8.66
N GLN A 189 -5.88 -10.37 -7.64
CA GLN A 189 -6.06 -10.78 -6.24
C GLN A 189 -7.55 -10.88 -5.86
N GLY A 190 -8.36 -9.88 -6.22
CA GLY A 190 -9.79 -9.89 -5.95
C GLY A 190 -10.53 -11.02 -6.67
N SER A 191 -10.14 -11.29 -7.92
CA SER A 191 -10.68 -12.42 -8.70
C SER A 191 -10.35 -13.76 -8.07
N LEU A 192 -9.12 -13.96 -7.59
CA LEU A 192 -8.68 -15.20 -6.95
C LEU A 192 -9.32 -15.40 -5.57
N TRP A 193 -9.55 -14.34 -4.80
CA TRP A 193 -10.32 -14.41 -3.56
C TRP A 193 -11.83 -14.60 -3.79
N GLY A 194 -12.33 -14.32 -4.99
CA GLY A 194 -13.77 -14.39 -5.30
C GLY A 194 -14.57 -13.25 -4.67
N ILE A 195 -13.96 -12.09 -4.47
CA ILE A 195 -14.60 -10.86 -3.97
C ILE A 195 -14.96 -9.90 -5.12
N ASN A 196 -15.72 -8.85 -4.81
CA ASN A 196 -15.96 -7.76 -5.75
C ASN A 196 -14.98 -6.61 -5.49
N SER A 197 -14.02 -6.41 -6.39
CA SER A 197 -13.03 -5.33 -6.29
C SER A 197 -13.58 -3.93 -6.63
N PHE A 198 -14.84 -3.83 -7.07
CA PHE A 198 -15.38 -2.61 -7.69
C PHE A 198 -16.58 -2.00 -6.94
N ASP A 199 -16.90 -2.50 -5.75
CA ASP A 199 -17.88 -1.87 -4.84
C ASP A 199 -17.23 -1.33 -3.56
N GLN A 200 -17.99 -0.59 -2.74
CA GLN A 200 -17.46 0.06 -1.53
C GLN A 200 -18.55 0.26 -0.45
N TRP A 201 -19.36 -0.75 -0.18
CA TRP A 201 -20.46 -0.67 0.81
C TRP A 201 -20.01 -0.26 2.23
N GLY A 202 -18.75 -0.50 2.58
CA GLY A 202 -18.19 -0.19 3.91
C GLY A 202 -18.25 1.30 4.30
N VAL A 203 -18.42 2.22 3.35
CA VAL A 203 -18.49 3.66 3.66
C VAL A 203 -19.90 4.17 4.01
N GLU A 204 -20.94 3.37 3.76
CA GLU A 204 -22.33 3.83 3.83
C GLU A 204 -22.82 4.03 5.26
N LEU A 205 -22.45 3.14 6.20
CA LEU A 205 -22.84 3.27 7.60
C LEU A 205 -22.30 4.56 8.22
N GLY A 206 -21.06 4.92 7.92
CA GLY A 206 -20.45 6.17 8.39
C GLY A 206 -21.23 7.39 7.92
N LYS A 207 -21.59 7.45 6.63
CA LYS A 207 -22.40 8.53 6.07
C LYS A 207 -23.78 8.63 6.74
N GLN A 208 -24.45 7.50 6.97
CA GLN A 208 -25.74 7.46 7.65
C GLN A 208 -25.64 8.00 9.09
N LEU A 209 -24.63 7.55 9.85
CA LEU A 209 -24.41 8.02 11.22
C LEU A 209 -24.08 9.51 11.25
N THR A 210 -23.25 10.01 10.34
CA THR A 210 -22.96 11.45 10.24
C THR A 210 -24.22 12.25 9.98
N ASN A 211 -25.07 11.83 9.04
CA ASN A 211 -26.33 12.52 8.76
C ASN A 211 -27.27 12.52 9.96
N ASN A 212 -27.35 11.42 10.71
CA ASN A 212 -28.11 11.37 11.95
C ASN A 212 -27.54 12.37 12.97
N LEU A 213 -26.23 12.36 13.21
CA LEU A 213 -25.60 13.28 14.18
C LEU A 213 -25.77 14.77 13.83
N LEU A 214 -25.82 15.10 12.53
CA LEU A 214 -26.07 16.46 12.03
C LEU A 214 -27.55 16.84 12.06
N GLY A 215 -28.46 15.87 11.96
CA GLY A 215 -29.90 16.07 11.97
C GLY A 215 -30.42 16.57 13.32
N SER A 216 -31.42 17.45 13.27
CA SER A 216 -32.07 18.03 14.46
C SER A 216 -32.90 17.04 15.29
N GLY A 217 -33.05 15.79 14.83
CA GLY A 217 -33.94 14.78 15.42
C GLY A 217 -33.25 13.67 16.20
N THR A 218 -31.92 13.68 16.33
CA THR A 218 -31.21 12.62 17.06
C THR A 218 -31.29 12.89 18.56
N GLU A 219 -32.13 12.13 19.26
CA GLU A 219 -32.12 12.13 20.71
C GLU A 219 -30.74 11.64 21.18
N VAL A 220 -29.94 12.58 21.70
CA VAL A 220 -28.55 12.33 22.15
C VAL A 220 -28.48 11.16 23.14
N ASN A 221 -29.55 10.92 23.90
CA ASN A 221 -29.69 9.81 24.86
C ASN A 221 -29.81 8.41 24.23
N SER A 222 -29.98 8.31 22.90
CA SER A 222 -30.01 7.04 22.16
C SER A 222 -28.63 6.59 21.64
N LEU A 223 -27.62 7.45 21.78
CA LEU A 223 -26.24 7.16 21.41
C LEU A 223 -25.50 6.45 22.54
N ASP A 224 -24.39 5.78 22.23
CA ASP A 224 -23.52 5.27 23.27
C ASP A 224 -22.87 6.43 24.07
N PRO A 225 -22.46 6.19 25.34
CA PRO A 225 -21.95 7.25 26.21
C PRO A 225 -20.72 7.99 25.67
N SER A 226 -19.88 7.33 24.87
CA SER A 226 -18.70 7.98 24.28
C SER A 226 -19.12 8.97 23.20
N THR A 227 -19.96 8.51 22.26
CA THR A 227 -20.47 9.37 21.17
C THR A 227 -21.25 10.56 21.73
N GLN A 228 -22.12 10.34 22.72
CA GLN A 228 -22.85 11.42 23.40
C GLN A 228 -21.90 12.48 23.97
N HIS A 229 -20.92 12.06 24.78
CA HIS A 229 -19.96 12.96 25.41
C HIS A 229 -19.21 13.82 24.38
N HIS A 230 -18.79 13.23 23.26
CA HIS A 230 -18.05 13.95 22.23
C HIS A 230 -18.94 14.87 21.40
N VAL A 231 -20.19 14.50 21.11
CA VAL A 231 -21.17 15.38 20.46
C VAL A 231 -21.43 16.61 21.32
N GLU A 232 -21.62 16.45 22.63
CA GLU A 232 -21.81 17.56 23.56
C GLU A 232 -20.58 18.47 23.62
N ARG A 233 -19.37 17.90 23.63
CA ARG A 233 -18.13 18.68 23.55
C ARG A 233 -18.05 19.49 22.26
N VAL A 234 -18.28 18.88 21.09
CA VAL A 234 -18.26 19.58 19.81
C VAL A 234 -19.27 20.73 19.80
N LYS A 235 -20.50 20.49 20.26
CA LYS A 235 -21.53 21.55 20.36
C LYS A 235 -21.09 22.70 21.26
N ARG A 236 -20.51 22.40 22.43
CA ARG A 236 -20.01 23.40 23.39
C ARG A 236 -18.96 24.32 22.76
N TYR A 237 -17.92 23.75 22.14
CA TYR A 237 -16.83 24.53 21.52
C TYR A 237 -17.28 25.29 20.27
N ASN A 238 -18.28 24.79 19.54
CA ASN A 238 -18.86 25.54 18.41
C ASN A 238 -19.74 26.72 18.87
N SER A 239 -20.35 26.64 20.06
CA SER A 239 -21.19 27.73 20.61
C SER A 239 -20.40 28.82 21.34
N ASP A 240 -19.22 28.49 21.86
CA ASP A 240 -18.30 29.44 22.51
C ASP A 240 -16.85 29.08 22.15
N PRO A 241 -16.26 29.74 21.13
CA PRO A 241 -14.90 29.48 20.68
C PRO A 241 -13.81 29.98 21.65
N SER A 242 -14.19 30.64 22.76
CA SER A 242 -13.25 31.19 23.74
C SER A 242 -12.90 30.24 24.89
N LEU A 243 -13.53 29.06 24.94
CA LEU A 243 -13.17 27.90 25.76
C LEU A 243 -12.11 27.02 25.08
#